data_AF-A0A1E3P7R8-F1
#
_entry.id   AF-A0A1E3P7R8-F1
#
_cell.length_a   1.000
_cell.length_b   1.000
_cell.length_c   1.000
_cell.angle_alpha   90.00
_cell.angle_beta   90.00
_cell.angle_gamma   90.00
#
_symmetry.space_group_name_H-M   'P 1'
#
loop_
_entity.id
_entity.type
_entity.pdbx_description
1 polymer ?
#
loop_
_entity_poly.entity_id
_entity_poly.type
_entity_poly.pdbx_seq_one_letter_code
_entity_poly.pdbx_strand_id
1 'polypeptide(L)'
;MLRINPALRLRPVSILSKRALTTTRFNLQTKIALNEDPTPKIEPQDEIPTSYPDVKPELYYNRDPYGDWDDVQNRRNINEPLHEDEDVLNLWSPEYYQYVSDGEAFKLVSYFFLGVAGIFGVCYTFFYPKRIAVPRNYPHDGLSKALGARNSEEAELLGARVDKTAY
;
A
#
# COMPACT_ATOMS: atom_id res chain seq x y z
N MET A 1 52.09 31.71 -57.48
CA MET A 1 50.61 31.63 -57.49
C MET A 1 50.16 30.81 -56.29
N LEU A 2 49.46 31.44 -55.35
CA LEU A 2 48.86 30.81 -54.17
C LEU A 2 47.68 29.91 -54.57
N ARG A 3 47.55 28.74 -53.94
CA ARG A 3 46.24 28.09 -53.73
C ARG A 3 46.12 27.65 -52.28
N ILE A 4 45.35 28.44 -51.53
CA ILE A 4 44.85 28.13 -50.19
C ILE A 4 43.70 27.12 -50.41
N ASN A 5 43.79 25.92 -49.84
CA ASN A 5 42.68 24.97 -49.85
C ASN A 5 41.69 25.35 -48.74
N PRO A 6 40.42 25.68 -49.06
CA PRO A 6 39.42 26.00 -48.05
C PRO A 6 38.51 24.78 -47.83
N ALA A 7 38.90 23.85 -46.97
CA ALA A 7 37.99 22.77 -46.56
C ALA A 7 38.40 22.11 -45.24
N LEU A 8 38.37 22.85 -44.14
CA LEU A 8 38.26 22.28 -42.80
C LEU A 8 36.97 22.82 -42.17
N ARG A 9 35.84 22.26 -42.61
CA ARG A 9 34.54 22.48 -41.97
C ARG A 9 34.46 21.57 -40.75
N LEU A 10 34.68 22.13 -39.57
CA LEU A 10 34.36 21.46 -38.30
C LEU A 10 32.85 21.22 -38.25
N ARG A 11 32.44 19.95 -38.07
CA ARG A 11 31.04 19.61 -37.80
C ARG A 11 30.72 19.96 -36.35
N PRO A 12 29.58 20.62 -36.04
CA PRO A 12 29.15 20.77 -34.66
C PRO A 12 28.76 19.39 -34.12
N VAL A 13 29.45 18.94 -33.06
CA VAL A 13 29.07 17.73 -32.31
C VAL A 13 27.86 18.11 -31.46
N SER A 14 26.70 17.55 -31.79
CA SER A 14 25.50 17.67 -30.98
C SER A 14 25.63 16.77 -29.74
N ILE A 15 25.48 17.35 -28.54
CA ILE A 15 25.62 16.65 -27.24
C ILE A 15 24.31 15.99 -26.80
N LEU A 16 23.23 16.07 -27.59
CA LEU A 16 21.98 15.39 -27.29
C LEU A 16 22.04 13.91 -27.69
N SER A 17 22.74 13.13 -26.88
CA SER A 17 22.49 11.70 -26.79
C SER A 17 21.09 11.51 -26.20
N LYS A 18 20.11 11.24 -27.06
CA LYS A 18 18.82 10.68 -26.64
C LYS A 18 19.06 9.25 -26.17
N ARG A 19 19.54 9.07 -24.94
CA ARG A 19 19.52 7.78 -24.27
C ARG A 19 18.06 7.43 -24.00
N ALA A 20 17.50 6.57 -24.85
CA ALA A 20 16.21 5.96 -24.61
C ALA A 20 16.29 5.17 -23.29
N LEU A 21 15.38 5.48 -22.37
CA LEU A 21 15.11 4.64 -21.20
C LEU A 21 14.44 3.35 -21.70
N THR A 22 15.23 2.32 -21.98
CA THR A 22 14.70 1.00 -22.27
C THR A 22 14.16 0.41 -20.95
N THR A 23 12.85 0.46 -20.74
CA THR A 23 12.20 -0.23 -19.62
C THR A 23 12.35 -1.74 -19.87
N THR A 24 13.20 -2.40 -19.10
CA THR A 24 13.32 -3.85 -19.13
C THR A 24 12.20 -4.41 -18.27
N ARG A 25 11.14 -4.95 -18.89
CA ARG A 25 10.14 -5.73 -18.18
C ARG A 25 10.79 -7.05 -17.76
N PHE A 26 11.08 -7.22 -16.47
CA PHE A 26 11.38 -8.52 -15.92
C PHE A 26 10.08 -9.33 -15.86
N ASN A 27 9.91 -10.25 -16.81
CA ASN A 27 8.89 -11.30 -16.69
C ASN A 27 9.36 -12.30 -15.64
N LEU A 28 8.84 -12.19 -14.41
CA LEU A 28 8.91 -13.25 -13.42
C LEU A 28 7.93 -14.35 -13.81
N GLN A 29 8.34 -15.22 -14.74
CA GLN A 29 7.65 -16.48 -14.97
C GLN A 29 8.18 -17.49 -13.95
N THR A 30 7.63 -17.50 -12.75
CA THR A 30 7.86 -18.58 -11.78
C THR A 30 7.21 -19.85 -12.30
N LYS A 31 7.93 -20.63 -13.12
CA LYS A 31 7.56 -22.03 -13.36
C LYS A 31 7.95 -22.86 -12.14
N ILE A 32 7.12 -22.80 -11.11
CA ILE A 32 7.08 -23.85 -10.10
C ILE A 32 6.40 -25.03 -10.80
N ALA A 33 7.16 -26.08 -11.09
CA ALA A 33 6.60 -27.35 -11.55
C ALA A 33 5.87 -27.98 -10.35
N LEU A 34 4.59 -27.64 -10.19
CA LEU A 34 3.69 -28.38 -9.35
C LEU A 34 3.47 -29.73 -10.05
N ASN A 35 3.92 -30.81 -9.43
CA ASN A 35 3.41 -32.12 -9.77
C ASN A 35 1.89 -32.05 -9.52
N GLU A 36 1.10 -32.13 -10.60
CA GLU A 36 -0.35 -32.20 -10.51
C GLU A 36 -0.70 -33.54 -9.84
N ASP A 37 -0.77 -33.54 -8.51
CA ASP A 37 -1.61 -34.51 -7.81
C ASP A 37 -3.00 -34.42 -8.46
N PRO A 38 -3.73 -35.54 -8.66
CA PRO A 38 -5.10 -35.50 -9.13
C PRO A 38 -6.00 -34.98 -8.01
N THR A 39 -5.80 -33.73 -7.62
CA THR A 39 -6.86 -32.94 -7.00
C THR A 39 -8.02 -32.98 -7.99
N PRO A 40 -9.23 -33.36 -7.55
CA PRO A 40 -10.39 -33.27 -8.43
C PRO A 40 -10.39 -31.86 -9.01
N LYS A 41 -10.44 -31.76 -10.34
CA LYS A 41 -10.70 -30.48 -10.99
C LYS A 41 -12.03 -30.00 -10.40
N ILE A 42 -11.95 -29.08 -9.46
CA ILE A 42 -13.10 -28.32 -9.02
C ILE A 42 -13.43 -27.50 -10.27
N GLU A 43 -14.36 -28.01 -11.07
CA GLU A 43 -15.02 -27.22 -12.10
C GLU A 43 -15.47 -25.92 -11.42
N PRO A 44 -15.28 -24.74 -12.02
CA PRO A 44 -15.77 -23.50 -11.44
C PRO A 44 -17.24 -23.72 -11.11
N GLN A 45 -17.55 -23.80 -9.82
CA GLN A 45 -18.89 -24.08 -9.31
C GLN A 45 -19.77 -22.81 -9.43
N ASP A 46 -19.46 -21.97 -10.42
CA ASP A 46 -19.96 -20.62 -10.64
C ASP A 46 -21.25 -20.63 -11.48
N GLU A 47 -21.68 -21.80 -11.96
CA GLU A 47 -23.02 -21.98 -12.50
C GLU A 47 -23.97 -22.27 -11.34
N ILE A 48 -24.54 -21.19 -10.80
CA ILE A 48 -25.72 -21.25 -9.93
C ILE A 48 -26.72 -22.23 -10.59
N PRO A 49 -27.25 -23.23 -9.87
CA PRO A 49 -28.23 -24.12 -10.46
C PRO A 49 -29.36 -23.26 -11.03
N THR A 50 -29.65 -23.42 -12.32
CA THR A 50 -30.67 -22.63 -13.06
C THR A 50 -32.08 -22.69 -12.45
N SER A 51 -32.26 -23.49 -11.40
CA SER A 51 -33.48 -23.65 -10.60
C SER A 51 -33.54 -22.75 -9.35
N TYR A 52 -32.49 -22.00 -9.01
CA TYR A 52 -32.50 -21.07 -7.87
C TYR A 52 -33.29 -19.80 -8.23
N PRO A 53 -34.10 -19.24 -7.32
CA PRO A 53 -34.83 -18.01 -7.62
C PRO A 53 -33.88 -16.82 -7.81
N ASP A 54 -34.06 -16.09 -8.91
CA ASP A 54 -33.38 -14.82 -9.16
C ASP A 54 -34.04 -13.72 -8.30
N VAL A 55 -33.45 -13.46 -7.14
CA VAL A 55 -33.89 -12.44 -6.19
C VAL A 55 -33.07 -11.19 -6.40
N LYS A 56 -33.67 -10.00 -6.25
CA LYS A 56 -32.92 -8.75 -6.32
C LYS A 56 -31.93 -8.66 -5.15
N PRO A 57 -30.66 -8.29 -5.38
CA PRO A 57 -29.72 -8.01 -4.30
C PRO A 57 -30.18 -6.76 -3.53
N GLU A 58 -30.47 -6.93 -2.25
CA GLU A 58 -30.84 -5.87 -1.33
C GLU A 58 -30.07 -6.04 -0.03
N LEU A 59 -29.40 -4.98 0.42
CA LEU A 59 -28.76 -4.95 1.73
C LEU A 59 -29.83 -4.92 2.82
N TYR A 60 -29.81 -5.90 3.72
CA TYR A 60 -30.82 -6.02 4.78
C TYR A 60 -30.77 -4.84 5.75
N TYR A 61 -29.63 -4.16 5.83
CA TYR A 61 -29.50 -2.91 6.56
C TYR A 61 -30.47 -1.80 6.09
N ASN A 62 -30.77 -1.76 4.79
CA ASN A 62 -31.67 -0.76 4.20
C ASN A 62 -33.16 -1.09 4.38
N ARG A 63 -33.48 -2.31 4.86
CA ARG A 63 -34.86 -2.69 5.16
C ARG A 63 -35.39 -1.92 6.35
N ASP A 64 -36.70 -1.71 6.39
CA ASP A 64 -37.36 -0.96 7.46
C ASP A 64 -37.03 -1.56 8.85
N PRO A 65 -36.36 -0.83 9.75
CA PRO A 65 -36.05 -1.31 11.09
C PRO A 65 -37.28 -1.50 11.97
N TYR A 66 -38.42 -0.88 11.63
CA TYR A 66 -39.66 -0.96 12.42
C TYR A 66 -40.72 -1.88 11.80
N GLY A 67 -40.35 -2.65 10.77
CA GLY A 67 -41.23 -3.63 10.16
C GLY A 67 -41.55 -4.80 11.10
N ASP A 68 -42.75 -5.36 10.94
CA ASP A 68 -43.16 -6.60 11.62
C ASP A 68 -42.48 -7.81 10.94
N TRP A 69 -41.22 -8.05 11.31
CA TRP A 69 -40.41 -9.16 10.80
C TRP A 69 -40.56 -10.42 11.67
N ASP A 70 -40.62 -11.60 11.06
CA ASP A 70 -40.57 -12.87 11.81
C ASP A 70 -39.21 -13.06 12.52
N ASP A 71 -38.11 -12.78 11.81
CA ASP A 71 -36.77 -12.64 12.35
C ASP A 71 -36.42 -11.16 12.45
N VAL A 72 -36.70 -10.57 13.60
CA VAL A 72 -36.47 -9.15 13.91
C VAL A 72 -34.98 -8.78 13.81
N GLN A 73 -34.08 -9.71 14.17
CA GLN A 73 -32.65 -9.41 14.18
C GLN A 73 -32.10 -9.30 12.76
N ASN A 74 -32.50 -10.21 11.86
CA ASN A 74 -32.03 -10.19 10.47
C ASN A 74 -32.95 -9.39 9.54
N ARG A 75 -34.07 -8.84 10.05
CA ARG A 75 -35.12 -8.15 9.26
C ARG A 75 -35.60 -9.02 8.08
N ARG A 76 -35.98 -10.26 8.39
CA ARG A 76 -36.38 -11.28 7.40
C ARG A 76 -37.65 -11.99 7.82
N ASN A 77 -38.49 -12.32 6.84
CA ASN A 77 -39.69 -13.13 7.05
C ASN A 77 -39.44 -14.61 6.75
N ILE A 78 -40.22 -15.50 7.37
CA ILE A 78 -40.14 -16.94 7.12
C ILE A 78 -40.63 -17.22 5.69
N ASN A 79 -39.95 -18.11 4.96
CA ASN A 79 -40.21 -18.48 3.56
C ASN A 79 -39.93 -17.38 2.52
N GLU A 80 -39.28 -16.28 2.89
CA GLU A 80 -38.76 -15.32 1.91
C GLU A 80 -37.65 -15.98 1.06
N PRO A 81 -37.66 -15.85 -0.29
CA PRO A 81 -36.57 -16.30 -1.13
C PRO A 81 -35.25 -15.60 -0.75
N LEU A 82 -34.18 -16.39 -0.60
CA LEU A 82 -32.87 -15.89 -0.21
C LEU A 82 -32.06 -15.52 -1.46
N HIS A 83 -31.31 -14.41 -1.43
CA HIS A 83 -30.33 -14.13 -2.47
C HIS A 83 -29.18 -15.14 -2.39
N GLU A 84 -28.49 -15.40 -3.50
CA GLU A 84 -27.32 -16.28 -3.53
C GLU A 84 -26.19 -15.78 -2.62
N ASP A 85 -25.85 -14.49 -2.76
CA ASP A 85 -24.87 -13.78 -1.93
C ASP A 85 -25.46 -13.22 -0.61
N GLU A 86 -26.37 -13.95 0.05
CA GLU A 86 -26.96 -13.44 1.31
C GLU A 86 -25.92 -13.29 2.43
N ASP A 87 -24.84 -14.05 2.40
CA ASP A 87 -23.71 -13.91 3.32
C ASP A 87 -23.04 -12.52 3.27
N VAL A 88 -23.14 -11.82 2.13
CA VAL A 88 -22.64 -10.44 1.92
C VAL A 88 -23.75 -9.40 2.08
N LEU A 89 -25.01 -9.77 1.86
CA LEU A 89 -26.14 -8.83 1.90
C LEU A 89 -26.86 -8.77 3.26
N ASN A 90 -26.63 -9.74 4.15
CA ASN A 90 -27.27 -9.81 5.44
C ASN A 90 -26.79 -8.70 6.41
N LEU A 91 -27.42 -8.63 7.58
CA LEU A 91 -27.12 -7.59 8.58
C LEU A 91 -25.78 -7.81 9.30
N TRP A 92 -25.21 -9.00 9.21
CA TRP A 92 -23.90 -9.35 9.80
C TRP A 92 -22.73 -9.03 8.89
N SER A 93 -23.01 -8.74 7.63
CA SER A 93 -22.04 -8.27 6.65
C SER A 93 -21.70 -6.80 6.89
N PRO A 94 -20.54 -6.32 6.38
CA PRO A 94 -20.22 -4.91 6.40
C PRO A 94 -21.31 -4.05 5.75
N GLU A 95 -21.68 -2.95 6.40
CA GLU A 95 -22.68 -2.01 5.90
C GLU A 95 -22.14 -1.15 4.74
N TYR A 96 -23.02 -0.80 3.81
CA TYR A 96 -22.76 0.22 2.80
C TYR A 96 -23.23 1.61 3.25
N TYR A 97 -22.30 2.56 3.33
CA TYR A 97 -22.59 3.93 3.77
C TYR A 97 -22.94 4.85 2.60
N GLN A 98 -24.22 5.24 2.49
CA GLN A 98 -24.77 5.91 1.30
C GLN A 98 -24.79 7.45 1.32
N TYR A 99 -24.26 8.11 2.36
CA TYR A 99 -24.36 9.57 2.49
C TYR A 99 -23.49 10.34 1.47
N VAL A 100 -22.34 9.76 1.08
CA VAL A 100 -21.40 10.32 0.10
C VAL A 100 -20.99 9.20 -0.85
N SER A 101 -20.71 9.51 -2.11
CA SER A 101 -20.21 8.51 -3.06
C SER A 101 -18.84 7.96 -2.65
N ASP A 102 -18.56 6.68 -2.92
CA ASP A 102 -17.29 6.02 -2.55
C ASP A 102 -16.06 6.80 -3.04
N GLY A 103 -16.13 7.31 -4.26
CA GLY A 103 -15.06 8.10 -4.86
C GLY A 103 -14.83 9.44 -4.18
N GLU A 104 -15.88 10.07 -3.65
CA GLU A 104 -15.76 11.29 -2.85
C GLU A 104 -15.27 11.01 -1.43
N ALA A 105 -15.78 9.96 -0.78
CA ALA A 105 -15.32 9.54 0.54
C ALA A 105 -13.81 9.29 0.55
N PHE A 106 -13.31 8.55 -0.45
CA PHE A 106 -11.87 8.29 -0.58
C PHE A 106 -11.04 9.56 -0.82
N LYS A 107 -11.55 10.50 -1.63
CA LYS A 107 -10.89 11.79 -1.85
C LYS A 107 -10.77 12.59 -0.56
N LEU A 108 -11.86 12.68 0.21
CA LEU A 108 -11.87 13.44 1.46
C LEU A 108 -10.87 12.86 2.48
N VAL A 109 -10.87 11.53 2.64
CA VAL A 109 -9.90 10.84 3.51
C VAL A 109 -8.47 11.08 3.04
N SER A 110 -8.22 10.98 1.73
CA SER A 110 -6.90 11.21 1.15
C SER A 110 -6.42 12.65 1.37
N TYR A 111 -7.28 13.64 1.12
CA TYR A 111 -6.95 15.06 1.35
C TYR A 111 -6.66 15.36 2.81
N PHE A 112 -7.39 14.74 3.75
CA PHE A 112 -7.10 14.90 5.16
C PHE A 112 -5.69 14.42 5.50
N PHE A 113 -5.34 13.19 5.16
CA PHE A 113 -4.02 12.64 5.50
C PHE A 113 -2.88 13.32 4.73
N LEU A 114 -3.08 13.63 3.45
CA LEU A 114 -2.09 14.36 2.66
C LEU A 114 -1.91 15.80 3.15
N GLY A 115 -3.00 16.47 3.52
CA GLY A 115 -2.97 17.82 4.08
C GLY A 115 -2.21 17.86 5.40
N VAL A 116 -2.55 16.95 6.33
CA VAL A 116 -1.84 16.78 7.60
C VAL A 116 -0.37 16.48 7.36
N ALA A 117 -0.04 15.43 6.61
CA ALA A 117 1.35 15.05 6.35
C ALA A 117 2.14 16.16 5.64
N GLY A 118 1.52 16.87 4.69
CA GLY A 118 2.12 18.00 3.98
C GLY A 118 2.46 19.16 4.91
N ILE A 119 1.51 19.57 5.76
CA ILE A 119 1.73 20.64 6.74
C ILE A 119 2.85 20.24 7.72
N PHE A 120 2.76 19.06 8.32
CA PHE A 120 3.79 18.59 9.27
C PHE A 120 5.17 18.44 8.61
N GLY A 121 5.23 17.97 7.36
CA GLY A 121 6.48 17.86 6.61
C GLY A 121 7.13 19.21 6.33
N VAL A 122 6.33 20.23 5.98
CA VAL A 122 6.81 21.62 5.80
C VAL A 122 7.26 22.20 7.14
N CYS A 123 6.46 22.04 8.20
CA CYS A 123 6.82 22.49 9.55
C CYS A 123 8.15 21.88 10.01
N TYR A 124 8.33 20.58 9.84
CA TYR A 124 9.55 19.88 10.22
C TYR A 124 10.77 20.36 9.42
N THR A 125 10.62 20.55 8.11
CA THR A 125 11.76 20.89 7.24
C THR A 125 12.22 22.33 7.42
N PHE A 126 11.29 23.28 7.57
CA PHE A 126 11.62 24.70 7.54
C PHE A 126 11.63 25.37 8.92
N PHE A 127 10.80 24.90 9.85
CA PHE A 127 10.60 25.60 11.14
C PHE A 127 11.17 24.83 12.33
N TYR A 128 11.54 23.56 12.17
CA TYR A 128 12.09 22.79 13.27
C TYR A 128 13.52 23.27 13.60
N PRO A 129 13.77 23.74 14.83
CA PRO A 129 15.09 24.22 15.19
C PRO A 129 16.09 23.07 15.20
N LYS A 130 17.29 23.32 14.66
CA LYS A 130 18.41 22.39 14.81
C LYS A 130 18.79 22.27 16.29
N ARG A 131 19.19 21.07 16.69
CA ARG A 131 19.69 20.84 18.05
C ARG A 131 20.94 21.70 18.27
N ILE A 132 20.91 22.52 19.33
CA ILE A 132 22.00 23.45 19.68
C ILE A 132 23.21 22.71 20.27
N ALA A 133 22.96 21.65 21.04
CA ALA A 133 24.00 20.87 21.69
C ALA A 133 24.28 19.56 20.94
N VAL A 134 25.54 19.14 20.94
CA VAL A 134 25.92 17.78 20.51
C VAL A 134 25.22 16.73 21.39
N PRO A 135 24.87 15.55 20.86
CA PRO A 135 24.41 14.45 21.70
C PRO A 135 25.46 14.13 22.78
N ARG A 136 24.98 13.64 23.93
CA ARG A 136 25.88 13.23 25.02
C ARG A 136 26.71 12.03 24.57
N ASN A 137 28.04 12.18 24.63
CA ASN A 137 28.98 11.09 24.37
C ASN A 137 29.26 10.29 25.66
N TYR A 138 29.47 8.98 25.49
CA TYR A 138 29.82 8.06 26.58
C TYR A 138 31.14 7.35 26.25
N PRO A 139 32.01 7.12 27.24
CA PRO A 139 33.27 6.39 27.03
C PRO A 139 33.00 4.90 26.71
N HIS A 140 34.04 4.19 26.24
CA HIS A 140 34.01 2.75 25.95
C HIS A 140 32.91 2.36 24.95
N ASP A 141 32.92 2.98 23.76
CA ASP A 141 31.98 2.70 22.66
C ASP A 141 30.51 2.68 23.11
N GLY A 142 30.09 3.77 23.77
CA GLY A 142 28.69 3.92 24.17
C GLY A 142 28.31 3.15 25.44
N LEU A 143 29.28 2.82 26.30
CA LEU A 143 29.07 2.01 27.51
C LEU A 143 28.51 0.59 27.18
N SER A 144 28.78 0.11 25.96
CA SER A 144 28.26 -1.16 25.43
C SER A 144 28.46 -2.36 26.37
N LYS A 145 29.64 -2.48 26.98
CA LYS A 145 29.93 -3.57 27.93
C LYS A 145 29.07 -3.53 29.20
N ALA A 146 28.78 -2.34 29.73
CA ALA A 146 27.91 -2.24 30.91
C ALA A 146 26.43 -2.41 30.54
N LEU A 147 26.07 -2.19 29.28
CA LEU A 147 24.75 -2.45 28.71
C LEU A 147 24.55 -3.92 28.28
N GLY A 148 25.52 -4.79 28.56
CA GLY A 148 25.39 -6.24 28.36
C GLY A 148 25.89 -6.76 27.02
N ALA A 149 26.60 -5.95 26.22
CA ALA A 149 27.23 -6.44 25.00
C ALA A 149 28.33 -7.47 25.32
N ARG A 150 28.23 -8.64 24.68
CA ARG A 150 29.21 -9.73 24.82
C ARG A 150 30.25 -9.70 23.71
N ASN A 151 29.83 -9.22 22.55
CA ASN A 151 30.59 -9.22 21.30
C ASN A 151 30.65 -7.80 20.70
N SER A 152 31.55 -7.56 19.75
CA SER A 152 31.68 -6.25 19.09
C SER A 152 30.45 -5.84 18.26
N GLU A 153 29.75 -6.80 17.66
CA GLU A 153 28.52 -6.54 16.90
C GLU A 153 27.38 -6.08 17.82
N GLU A 154 27.24 -6.73 18.98
CA GLU A 154 26.27 -6.32 20.00
C GLU A 154 26.62 -4.97 20.62
N ALA A 155 27.91 -4.62 20.65
CA ALA A 155 28.37 -3.35 21.20
C ALA A 155 27.88 -2.15 20.37
N GLU A 156 27.84 -2.29 19.03
CA GLU A 156 27.32 -1.23 18.16
C GLU A 156 25.80 -1.06 18.27
N LEU A 157 25.07 -2.16 18.50
CA LEU A 157 23.61 -2.14 18.64
C LEU A 157 23.14 -1.62 20.01
N LEU A 158 23.78 -2.09 21.07
CA LEU A 158 23.38 -1.80 22.45
C LEU A 158 24.05 -0.53 22.98
N GLY A 159 25.21 -0.16 22.46
CA GLY A 159 25.93 1.05 22.85
C GLY A 159 25.10 2.30 22.57
N ALA A 160 25.17 3.26 23.49
CA ALA A 160 24.68 4.60 23.19
C ALA A 160 25.42 5.14 21.96
N ARG A 161 24.70 5.73 20.99
CA ARG A 161 25.34 6.29 19.79
C ARG A 161 26.31 7.41 20.19
N VAL A 162 27.60 7.11 20.09
CA VAL A 162 28.70 8.06 20.32
C VAL A 162 29.11 8.66 18.99
N ASP A 163 29.40 9.95 18.98
CA ASP A 163 30.04 10.58 17.82
C ASP A 163 31.50 10.12 17.71
N LYS A 164 31.78 9.30 16.67
CA LYS A 164 33.12 8.75 16.40
C LYS A 164 34.11 9.76 15.82
N THR A 165 33.64 10.97 15.46
CA THR A 165 34.48 12.02 14.88
C THR A 165 35.06 12.99 15.91
N ALA A 166 34.67 12.85 17.18
CA ALA A 166 35.03 13.76 18.26
C ALA A 166 36.34 13.40 19.01
N TYR A 167 37.15 12.47 18.48
CA TYR A 167 38.43 12.02 19.05
C TYR A 167 39.51 11.89 17.97
#